data_AF-A0A124PAR0-F1
#
_entry.id   AF-A0A124PAR0-F1
#
_cell.length_a   1.000
_cell.length_b   1.000
_cell.length_c   1.000
_cell.angle_alpha   90.00
_cell.angle_beta   90.00
_cell.angle_gamma   90.00
#
_symmetry.space_group_name_H-M   'P 1'
#
loop_
_entity.id
_entity.type
_entity.pdbx_description
1 polymer ?
#
loop_
_entity_poly.entity_id
_entity_poly.type
_entity_poly.pdbx_seq_one_letter_code
_entity_poly.pdbx_strand_id
1 'polypeptide(L)'
;MFAESKQGLLNGYIESYEILKKQRPDLKMVLLGRDEVKAGDGIISVPYYPNWMGLLKEAELLMSAPGWITVTEISALNIPTLFILPSNSEYHEVEALRRLCELGFPTYVGYDKDELAEIIEAELLKDRKADEYFLPHSRVASPDWKGADRAAVKILELAESAEVTDKDEEVSYRQ
;
A
#
# COMPACT_ATOMS: atom_id res chain seq x y z
N MET A 1 14.35 5.05 3.02
CA MET A 1 15.22 4.23 2.15
C MET A 1 16.57 4.83 1.79
N PHE A 2 17.66 4.19 2.23
CA PHE A 2 19.01 4.46 1.75
C PHE A 2 19.18 4.02 0.29
N ALA A 3 20.07 4.68 -0.47
CA ALA A 3 20.24 4.42 -1.89
C ALA A 3 20.71 2.98 -2.19
N GLU A 4 21.64 2.45 -1.38
CA GLU A 4 22.14 1.08 -1.50
C GLU A 4 21.03 0.05 -1.23
N SER A 5 20.26 0.24 -0.15
CA SER A 5 19.09 -0.58 0.19
C SER A 5 18.04 -0.57 -0.94
N LYS A 6 17.76 0.60 -1.51
CA LYS A 6 16.84 0.76 -2.65
C LYS A 6 17.32 -0.02 -3.87
N GLN A 7 18.61 0.08 -4.19
CA GLN A 7 19.18 -0.64 -5.34
C GLN A 7 19.19 -2.15 -5.10
N GLY A 8 19.54 -2.60 -3.90
CA GLY A 8 19.50 -4.01 -3.51
C GLY A 8 18.09 -4.59 -3.66
N LEU A 9 17.07 -3.87 -3.18
CA LEU A 9 15.68 -4.28 -3.32
C LEU A 9 15.22 -4.35 -4.77
N LEU A 10 15.58 -3.35 -5.58
CA LEU A 10 15.24 -3.33 -6.99
C LEU A 10 15.86 -4.51 -7.74
N ASN A 11 17.13 -4.82 -7.46
CA ASN A 11 17.80 -5.99 -8.02
C ASN A 11 17.12 -7.27 -7.56
N GLY A 12 16.78 -7.39 -6.27
CA GLY A 12 16.03 -8.52 -5.72
C GLY A 12 14.69 -8.74 -6.43
N TYR A 13 13.93 -7.69 -6.73
CA TYR A 13 12.69 -7.78 -7.51
C TYR A 13 12.92 -8.26 -8.94
N ILE A 14 13.92 -7.72 -9.63
CA ILE A 14 14.23 -8.12 -11.01
C ILE A 14 14.67 -9.58 -11.04
N GLU A 15 15.59 -9.97 -10.16
CA GLU A 15 16.15 -11.32 -10.13
C GLU A 15 15.14 -12.39 -9.68
N SER A 16 14.28 -12.07 -8.70
CA SER A 16 13.17 -12.95 -8.30
C SER A 16 12.13 -13.11 -9.41
N TYR A 17 11.82 -12.03 -10.15
CA TYR A 17 10.96 -12.11 -11.33
C TYR A 17 11.53 -13.05 -12.40
N GLU A 18 12.83 -13.01 -12.69
CA GLU A 18 13.47 -13.92 -13.67
C GLU A 18 13.36 -15.39 -13.25
N ILE A 19 13.36 -15.68 -11.94
CA ILE A 19 13.12 -17.02 -11.41
C ILE A 19 11.66 -17.42 -11.65
N LEU A 20 10.72 -16.57 -11.24
CA LEU A 20 9.28 -16.82 -11.34
C LEU A 20 8.80 -16.93 -12.81
N LYS A 21 9.37 -16.14 -13.71
CA LYS A 21 9.02 -16.13 -15.14
C LYS A 21 9.29 -17.48 -15.81
N LYS A 22 10.32 -18.21 -15.37
CA LYS A 22 10.61 -19.59 -15.86
C LYS A 22 9.51 -20.57 -15.48
N GLN A 23 8.86 -20.36 -14.34
CA GLN A 23 7.79 -21.20 -13.82
C GLN A 23 6.41 -20.73 -14.35
N ARG A 24 6.26 -19.42 -14.58
CA ARG A 24 5.04 -18.75 -15.04
C ARG A 24 5.34 -17.88 -16.27
N PRO A 25 5.39 -18.46 -17.49
CA PRO A 25 5.77 -17.74 -18.70
C PRO A 25 4.89 -16.53 -19.05
N ASP A 26 3.66 -16.46 -18.53
CA ASP A 26 2.74 -15.33 -18.77
C ASP A 26 2.83 -14.23 -17.72
N LEU A 27 3.60 -14.43 -16.64
CA LEU A 27 3.77 -13.45 -15.57
C LEU A 27 4.37 -12.15 -16.11
N LYS A 28 3.86 -11.01 -15.68
CA LYS A 28 4.42 -9.69 -15.99
C LYS A 28 4.71 -8.96 -14.70
N MET A 29 5.82 -8.25 -14.65
CA MET A 29 6.11 -7.34 -13.56
C MET A 29 5.95 -5.91 -14.02
N VAL A 30 5.30 -5.08 -13.21
CA VAL A 30 5.23 -3.63 -13.43
C VAL A 30 6.02 -2.94 -12.33
N LEU A 31 7.10 -2.26 -12.71
CA LEU A 31 7.88 -1.43 -11.80
C LEU A 31 7.39 0.00 -11.92
N LEU A 32 6.72 0.49 -10.88
CA LEU A 32 6.25 1.86 -10.80
C LEU A 32 7.20 2.67 -9.90
N GLY A 33 7.84 3.69 -10.47
CA GLY A 33 8.81 4.50 -9.75
C GLY A 33 8.99 5.88 -10.37
N ARG A 34 9.73 6.76 -9.69
CA ARG A 34 10.10 8.08 -10.26
C ARG A 34 11.19 7.96 -11.32
N ASP A 35 12.10 7.01 -11.12
CA ASP A 35 13.24 6.79 -11.97
C ASP A 35 12.90 5.70 -13.00
N GLU A 36 13.30 5.91 -14.25
CA GLU A 36 13.21 4.87 -15.26
C GLU A 36 14.22 3.76 -14.96
N VAL A 37 13.74 2.52 -14.86
CA VAL A 37 14.58 1.36 -14.62
C VAL A 37 14.76 0.62 -15.94
N LYS A 38 16.01 0.40 -16.35
CA LYS A 38 16.32 -0.51 -17.46
C LYS A 38 16.04 -1.94 -16.99
N ALA A 39 14.91 -2.48 -17.41
CA ALA A 39 14.47 -3.82 -17.05
C ALA A 39 14.50 -4.76 -18.26
N GLY A 40 14.61 -6.07 -17.99
CA GLY A 40 14.61 -7.13 -18.99
C GLY A 40 13.22 -7.45 -19.55
N ASP A 41 13.15 -8.47 -20.41
CA ASP A 41 11.92 -8.87 -21.08
C ASP A 41 10.79 -9.26 -20.10
N GLY A 42 9.60 -8.70 -20.34
CA GLY A 42 8.40 -8.94 -19.51
C GLY A 42 8.31 -8.10 -18.23
N ILE A 43 9.29 -7.24 -17.99
CA ILE A 43 9.20 -6.17 -16.98
C ILE A 43 8.81 -4.86 -17.68
N ILE A 44 7.73 -4.25 -17.22
CA ILE A 44 7.27 -2.94 -17.69
C ILE A 44 7.69 -1.91 -16.65
N SER A 45 8.68 -1.08 -16.97
CA SER A 45 9.03 0.08 -16.16
C SER A 45 8.13 1.26 -16.54
N VAL A 46 7.34 1.74 -15.59
CA VAL A 46 6.46 2.90 -15.78
C VAL A 46 6.96 4.02 -14.85
N PRO A 47 7.29 5.21 -15.39
CA PRO A 47 7.54 6.36 -14.53
C PRO A 47 6.26 6.73 -13.76
N TYR A 48 6.34 7.70 -12.84
CA TYR A 48 5.19 8.12 -12.04
C TYR A 48 3.88 8.17 -12.84
N TYR A 49 2.88 7.40 -12.40
CA TYR A 49 1.60 7.24 -13.07
C TYR A 49 0.49 7.83 -12.20
N PRO A 50 -0.09 8.99 -12.57
CA PRO A 50 -0.96 9.75 -11.68
C PRO A 50 -2.28 9.06 -11.34
N ASN A 51 -2.72 8.07 -12.13
CA ASN A 51 -3.93 7.29 -11.87
C ASN A 51 -3.68 5.78 -11.92
N TRP A 52 -2.80 5.31 -11.04
CA TRP A 52 -2.47 3.89 -10.86
C TRP A 52 -3.60 3.00 -10.34
N MET A 53 -4.77 3.54 -9.98
CA MET A 53 -5.93 2.77 -9.53
C MET A 53 -6.35 1.68 -10.52
N GLY A 54 -6.31 1.96 -11.83
CA GLY A 54 -6.62 0.96 -12.86
C GLY A 54 -5.62 -0.19 -12.84
N LEU A 55 -4.34 0.11 -12.70
CA LEU A 55 -3.27 -0.89 -12.61
C LEU A 55 -3.44 -1.76 -11.36
N LEU A 56 -3.73 -1.14 -10.22
CA LEU A 56 -3.89 -1.83 -8.95
C LEU A 56 -5.06 -2.84 -8.95
N LYS A 57 -6.15 -2.54 -9.67
CA LYS A 57 -7.31 -3.46 -9.80
C LYS A 57 -7.00 -4.71 -10.61
N GLU A 58 -6.06 -4.62 -11.54
CA GLU A 58 -5.62 -5.74 -12.37
C GLU A 58 -4.44 -6.50 -11.76
N ALA A 59 -3.85 -5.96 -10.68
CA ALA A 59 -2.68 -6.57 -10.05
C ALA A 59 -3.06 -7.85 -9.30
N GLU A 60 -2.37 -8.94 -9.63
CA GLU A 60 -2.46 -10.19 -8.87
C GLU A 60 -1.78 -10.09 -7.50
N LEU A 61 -0.71 -9.33 -7.42
CA LEU A 61 0.01 -9.05 -6.19
C LEU A 61 0.65 -7.68 -6.29
N LEU A 62 0.41 -6.84 -5.29
CA LEU A 62 1.15 -5.61 -5.07
C LEU A 62 2.32 -5.88 -4.14
N MET A 63 3.53 -5.51 -4.55
CA MET A 63 4.69 -5.44 -3.67
C MET A 63 4.97 -3.99 -3.36
N SER A 64 5.06 -3.63 -2.07
CA SER A 64 5.25 -2.23 -1.69
C SER A 64 6.04 -2.08 -0.39
N ALA A 65 6.81 -1.01 -0.28
CA ALA A 65 7.35 -0.60 1.00
C ALA A 65 6.23 0.00 1.88
N PRO A 66 6.27 -0.19 3.21
CA PRO A 66 5.35 0.50 4.11
C PRO A 66 5.37 2.02 3.88
N GLY A 67 4.18 2.63 3.77
CA GLY A 67 4.04 4.08 3.62
C GLY A 67 4.06 4.60 2.18
N TRP A 68 4.35 3.76 1.17
CA TRP A 68 4.30 4.17 -0.25
C TRP A 68 2.87 4.15 -0.83
N ILE A 69 2.07 3.19 -0.40
CA ILE A 69 0.63 3.12 -0.64
C ILE A 69 -0.09 3.13 0.70
N THR A 70 -1.27 3.75 0.76
CA THR A 70 -2.01 3.71 2.02
C THR A 70 -2.65 2.34 2.20
N VAL A 71 -2.56 1.84 3.43
CA VAL A 71 -3.17 0.55 3.81
C VAL A 71 -4.69 0.60 3.65
N THR A 72 -5.28 1.79 3.83
CA THR A 72 -6.68 2.10 3.55
C THR A 72 -7.05 1.85 2.09
N GLU A 73 -6.25 2.31 1.13
CA GLU A 73 -6.52 2.12 -0.30
C GLU A 73 -6.51 0.65 -0.70
N ILE A 74 -5.47 -0.10 -0.31
CA ILE A 74 -5.42 -1.54 -0.62
C ILE A 74 -6.54 -2.31 0.06
N SER A 75 -6.97 -1.88 1.24
CA SER A 75 -8.05 -2.50 2.00
C SER A 75 -9.41 -2.24 1.37
N ALA A 76 -9.67 -1.01 0.94
CA ALA A 76 -10.91 -0.64 0.27
C ALA A 76 -11.11 -1.35 -1.08
N LEU A 77 -10.02 -1.82 -1.70
CA LEU A 77 -10.03 -2.45 -3.01
C LEU A 77 -9.75 -3.95 -2.97
N ASN A 78 -9.51 -4.52 -1.78
CA ASN A 78 -9.10 -5.91 -1.61
C ASN A 78 -7.92 -6.28 -2.52
N ILE A 79 -6.87 -5.45 -2.52
CA ILE A 79 -5.66 -5.71 -3.31
C ILE A 79 -4.74 -6.65 -2.51
N PRO A 80 -4.41 -7.85 -3.04
CA PRO A 80 -3.34 -8.68 -2.49
C PRO A 80 -2.05 -7.89 -2.37
N THR A 81 -1.48 -7.80 -1.17
CA THR A 81 -0.31 -6.95 -0.94
C THR A 81 0.71 -7.64 -0.06
N LEU A 82 1.95 -7.74 -0.55
CA LEU A 82 3.14 -8.15 0.16
C LEU A 82 3.96 -6.91 0.51
N PHE A 83 4.14 -6.65 1.80
CA PHE A 83 4.93 -5.50 2.25
C PHE A 83 6.39 -5.88 2.44
N ILE A 84 7.30 -5.13 1.80
CA ILE A 84 8.71 -5.49 1.75
C ILE A 84 9.55 -4.31 2.19
N LEU A 85 10.51 -4.58 3.07
CA LEU A 85 11.50 -3.61 3.51
C LEU A 85 12.90 -4.17 3.24
N PRO A 86 13.85 -3.41 2.68
CA PRO A 86 15.16 -3.95 2.34
C PRO A 86 15.97 -4.33 3.58
N SER A 87 15.79 -3.62 4.69
CA SER A 87 16.53 -3.84 5.93
C SER A 87 15.85 -3.19 7.13
N ASN A 88 16.17 -3.68 8.34
CA ASN A 88 15.75 -3.05 9.59
C ASN A 88 16.42 -1.69 9.86
N SER A 89 17.41 -1.28 9.05
CA SER A 89 18.02 0.05 9.15
C SER A 89 17.11 1.16 8.61
N GLU A 90 16.03 0.81 7.91
CA GLU A 90 15.00 1.74 7.46
C GLU A 90 14.04 2.11 8.61
N TYR A 91 14.57 2.85 9.58
CA TYR A 91 13.94 3.07 10.89
C TYR A 91 12.56 3.75 10.83
N HIS A 92 12.29 4.53 9.78
CA HIS A 92 10.97 5.17 9.58
C HIS A 92 9.89 4.18 9.15
N GLU A 93 10.29 3.07 8.53
CA GLU A 93 9.40 2.15 7.83
C GLU A 93 9.27 0.81 8.59
N VAL A 94 10.25 0.49 9.46
CA VAL A 94 10.27 -0.76 10.26
C VAL A 94 9.09 -0.88 11.23
N GLU A 95 8.72 0.20 11.92
CA GLU A 95 7.59 0.19 12.86
C GLU A 95 6.26 0.07 12.11
N ALA A 96 6.17 0.65 10.92
CA ALA A 96 5.00 0.48 10.06
C ALA A 96 4.89 -0.98 9.56
N LEU A 97 6.01 -1.59 9.15
CA LEU A 97 6.04 -3.01 8.77
C LEU A 97 5.61 -3.92 9.93
N ARG A 98 6.11 -3.67 11.15
CA ARG A 98 5.73 -4.44 12.35
C ARG A 98 4.22 -4.42 12.58
N ARG A 99 3.60 -3.24 12.50
CA ARG A 99 2.14 -3.09 12.64
C ARG A 99 1.37 -3.83 11.55
N LEU A 100 1.88 -3.84 10.32
CA LEU A 100 1.27 -4.59 9.21
C LEU A 100 1.33 -6.10 9.44
N CYS A 101 2.47 -6.60 9.92
CA CYS A 101 2.63 -8.00 10.33
C CYS A 101 1.66 -8.36 11.46
N GLU A 102 1.52 -7.50 12.47
CA GLU A 102 0.57 -7.71 13.59
C GLU A 102 -0.90 -7.73 13.13
N LEU A 103 -1.24 -6.96 12.09
CA LEU A 103 -2.56 -7.00 11.47
C LEU A 103 -2.79 -8.29 10.65
N GLY A 104 -1.71 -8.99 10.29
CA GLY A 104 -1.73 -10.25 9.54
C GLY A 104 -1.41 -10.11 8.06
N PHE A 105 -0.92 -8.95 7.60
CA PHE A 105 -0.44 -8.81 6.24
C PHE A 105 0.85 -9.62 6.05
N PRO A 106 1.09 -10.19 4.85
CA PRO A 106 2.37 -10.79 4.55
C PRO A 106 3.45 -9.71 4.47
N THR A 107 4.55 -9.94 5.17
CA THR A 107 5.66 -9.00 5.29
C THR A 107 6.99 -9.70 5.09
N TYR A 108 7.97 -9.02 4.49
CA TYR A 108 9.33 -9.52 4.34
C TYR A 108 10.37 -8.41 4.61
N VAL A 109 11.48 -8.79 5.22
CA VAL A 109 12.64 -7.91 5.42
C VAL A 109 13.85 -8.54 4.75
N GLY A 110 14.36 -7.88 3.72
CA GLY A 110 15.47 -8.35 2.90
C GLY A 110 15.22 -8.09 1.42
N TYR A 111 16.14 -8.60 0.61
CA TYR A 111 16.05 -8.55 -0.84
C TYR A 111 16.76 -9.73 -1.50
N ASP A 112 16.90 -10.85 -0.78
CA ASP A 112 17.43 -12.07 -1.37
C ASP A 112 16.47 -12.56 -2.47
N LYS A 113 17.01 -12.81 -3.66
CA LYS A 113 16.21 -13.15 -4.84
C LYS A 113 15.46 -14.48 -4.70
N ASP A 114 16.06 -15.45 -4.02
CA ASP A 114 15.52 -16.81 -3.91
C ASP A 114 14.41 -16.83 -2.84
N GLU A 115 14.63 -16.17 -1.69
CA GLU A 115 13.60 -15.95 -0.67
C GLU A 115 12.43 -15.10 -1.20
N LEU A 116 12.71 -14.02 -1.93
CA LEU A 116 11.67 -13.20 -2.55
C LEU A 116 10.83 -14.01 -3.54
N ALA A 117 11.47 -14.80 -4.41
CA ALA A 117 10.75 -15.64 -5.37
C ALA A 117 9.82 -16.64 -4.64
N GLU A 118 10.31 -17.30 -3.59
CA GLU A 118 9.52 -18.22 -2.79
C GLU A 118 8.30 -17.54 -2.14
N ILE A 119 8.51 -16.40 -1.48
CA ILE A 119 7.42 -15.68 -0.80
C ILE A 119 6.40 -15.14 -1.81
N ILE A 120 6.86 -14.57 -2.93
CA ILE A 120 5.98 -14.08 -3.99
C ILE A 120 5.16 -15.23 -4.58
N GLU A 121 5.79 -16.37 -4.88
CA GLU A 121 5.09 -17.54 -5.40
C GLU A 121 4.03 -18.04 -4.40
N ALA A 122 4.38 -18.13 -3.12
CA ALA A 122 3.46 -18.52 -2.07
C ALA A 122 2.24 -17.59 -2.02
N GLU A 123 2.42 -16.27 -2.08
CA GLU A 123 1.32 -15.31 -2.12
C GLU A 123 0.45 -15.45 -3.38
N LEU A 124 1.07 -15.70 -4.54
CA LEU A 124 0.36 -15.90 -5.80
C LEU A 124 -0.41 -17.22 -5.86
N LEU A 125 -0.06 -18.22 -5.05
CA LEU A 125 -0.74 -19.53 -4.98
C LEU A 125 -1.91 -19.56 -3.99
N LYS A 126 -2.05 -18.57 -3.11
CA LYS A 126 -3.14 -18.52 -2.13
C LYS A 126 -4.50 -18.38 -2.80
N ASP A 127 -5.51 -19.06 -2.25
CA ASP A 127 -6.90 -18.93 -2.68
C ASP A 127 -7.50 -17.61 -2.19
N ARG A 128 -7.68 -16.66 -3.10
CA ARG A 128 -8.27 -15.33 -2.81
C ARG A 128 -9.76 -15.38 -2.48
N LYS A 129 -10.43 -16.52 -2.69
CA LYS A 129 -11.84 -16.72 -2.34
C LYS A 129 -12.02 -17.30 -0.95
N ALA A 130 -10.93 -17.70 -0.28
CA ALA A 130 -10.99 -18.14 1.10
C ALA A 130 -11.47 -16.98 1.99
N ASP A 131 -12.41 -17.25 2.89
CA ASP A 131 -13.05 -16.25 3.75
C ASP A 131 -12.02 -15.43 4.57
N GLU A 132 -10.88 -16.05 4.91
CA GLU A 132 -9.83 -15.44 5.72
C GLU A 132 -8.79 -14.65 4.92
N TYR A 133 -8.81 -14.72 3.57
CA TYR A 133 -7.74 -14.14 2.75
C TYR A 133 -7.58 -12.63 2.95
N PHE A 134 -8.69 -11.90 2.99
CA PHE A 134 -8.73 -10.45 3.22
C PHE A 134 -9.01 -10.07 4.68
N LEU A 135 -8.86 -11.01 5.63
CA LEU A 135 -9.03 -10.73 7.05
C LEU A 135 -8.11 -9.58 7.53
N PRO A 136 -6.82 -9.49 7.14
CA PRO A 136 -5.98 -8.35 7.50
C PRO A 136 -6.53 -7.00 7.03
N HIS A 137 -7.07 -6.93 5.81
CA HIS A 137 -7.68 -5.73 5.21
C HIS A 137 -8.89 -5.26 6.03
N SER A 138 -9.69 -6.20 6.53
CA SER A 138 -10.86 -5.87 7.37
C SER A 138 -10.51 -5.29 8.75
N ARG A 139 -9.29 -5.55 9.26
CA ARG A 139 -8.82 -5.06 10.57
C ARG A 139 -8.31 -3.62 10.55
N VAL A 140 -8.23 -3.01 9.37
CA VAL A 140 -7.77 -1.63 9.20
C VAL A 140 -8.86 -0.67 9.68
N ALA A 141 -8.49 0.34 10.48
CA ALA A 141 -9.42 1.22 11.19
C ALA A 141 -10.39 2.01 10.29
N SER A 142 -10.07 2.18 9.01
CA SER A 142 -10.97 2.72 7.99
C SER A 142 -10.81 1.90 6.74
N PRO A 143 -11.54 0.77 6.60
CA PRO A 143 -11.40 -0.11 5.46
C PRO A 143 -12.18 0.41 4.24
N ASP A 144 -12.88 1.55 4.36
CA ASP A 144 -13.66 2.15 3.28
C ASP A 144 -13.03 3.47 2.79
N TRP A 145 -13.24 3.77 1.52
CA TRP A 145 -12.73 4.98 0.83
C TRP A 145 -13.45 6.27 1.27
N LYS A 146 -14.33 6.21 2.28
CA LYS A 146 -15.25 7.29 2.68
C LYS A 146 -14.72 8.18 3.81
N GLY A 147 -13.45 8.03 4.19
CA GLY A 147 -12.86 8.81 5.28
C GLY A 147 -12.97 10.32 5.09
N ALA A 148 -12.69 10.82 3.89
CA ALA A 148 -12.76 12.25 3.57
C ALA A 148 -14.21 12.79 3.62
N ASP A 149 -15.17 12.02 3.12
CA ASP A 149 -16.59 12.36 3.16
C ASP A 149 -17.10 12.48 4.61
N ARG A 150 -16.77 11.48 5.45
CA ARG A 150 -17.08 11.53 6.89
C ARG A 150 -16.44 12.72 7.59
N ALA A 151 -15.22 13.08 7.22
CA ALA A 151 -14.54 14.24 7.79
C ALA A 151 -15.23 15.54 7.37
N ALA A 152 -15.63 15.66 6.10
CA ALA A 152 -16.34 16.84 5.58
C ALA A 152 -17.68 17.05 6.29
N VAL A 153 -18.48 15.99 6.46
CA VAL A 153 -19.75 16.05 7.21
C VAL A 153 -19.53 16.59 8.62
N LYS A 154 -18.55 16.05 9.36
CA LYS A 154 -18.25 16.51 10.73
C LYS A 154 -17.76 17.96 10.80
N ILE A 155 -17.00 18.41 9.81
CA ILE A 155 -16.53 19.80 9.74
C ILE A 155 -17.73 20.74 9.56
N LEU A 156 -18.68 20.37 8.69
CA LEU A 156 -19.89 21.15 8.46
C LEU A 156 -20.78 21.21 9.71
N GLU A 157 -21.02 20.08 10.38
CA GLU A 157 -21.77 20.00 11.63
C GLU A 157 -21.19 20.94 12.72
N LEU A 158 -19.86 20.95 12.87
CA LEU A 158 -19.18 21.81 13.84
C LEU A 158 -19.30 23.29 13.46
N ALA A 159 -19.15 23.64 12.18
CA ALA A 159 -19.27 25.02 11.71
C ALA A 159 -20.69 25.57 11.93
N GLU A 160 -21.72 24.79 11.62
CA GLU A 160 -23.12 25.18 11.84
C GLU A 160 -23.44 25.34 13.33
N SER A 161 -22.91 24.46 14.19
CA SER A 161 -23.11 24.58 15.64
C SER A 161 -22.42 25.81 16.25
N ALA A 162 -21.29 26.25 15.67
CA ALA A 162 -20.56 27.42 16.13
C ALA A 162 -21.28 28.73 15.76
N GLU A 163 -21.93 28.81 14.59
CA GLU A 163 -22.73 29.97 14.17
C GLU A 163 -24.00 30.19 15.02
N VAL A 164 -24.55 29.13 15.64
CA VAL A 164 -25.70 29.25 16.54
C VAL A 164 -25.29 29.89 17.87
N THR A 165 -24.10 29.57 18.40
CA THR A 165 -23.58 30.19 19.63
C THR A 165 -23.28 31.68 19.50
N ASP A 166 -22.90 32.18 18.32
CA ASP A 166 -22.52 33.58 18.12
C ASP A 166 -23.72 34.53 17.93
N LYS A 167 -24.92 33.98 17.62
CA LYS A 167 -26.15 34.78 17.42
C LYS A 167 -26.97 35.02 18.69
N ASP A 168 -26.67 34.31 19.78
CA ASP A 168 -27.36 34.46 21.05
C ASP A 168 -26.72 35.51 21.99
N GLU A 169 -25.67 36.22 21.55
CA GLU A 169 -25.07 37.37 22.26
C GLU A 169 -25.49 38.74 21.68
N GLU A 170 -26.78 38.97 21.38
CA GLU A 170 -27.28 40.35 21.27
C GLU A 170 -27.38 40.98 22.67
N VAL A 171 -26.29 41.61 23.10
CA VAL A 171 -26.20 42.41 24.32
C VAL A 171 -27.16 43.60 24.22
N SER A 172 -28.30 43.50 24.92
CA SER A 172 -29.23 44.59 25.16
C SER A 172 -28.58 45.67 26.03
N TYR A 173 -28.09 46.75 25.41
CA TYR A 173 -27.79 47.99 26.13
C TYR A 173 -29.11 48.70 26.46
N ARG A 174 -29.59 48.52 27.71
CA ARG A 174 -30.66 49.36 28.26
C ARG A 174 -30.15 50.79 28.43
N GLN A 175 -30.89 51.72 27.81
CA GLN A 175 -30.75 53.18 27.93
C GLN A 175 -31.11 53.68 29.33
#